data_AF-K2AIF2-F1
#
_entry.id   AF-K2AIF2-F1
#
_cell.length_a   1.000
_cell.length_b   1.000
_cell.length_c   1.000
_cell.angle_alpha   90.00
_cell.angle_beta   90.00
_cell.angle_gamma   90.00
#
_symmetry.space_group_name_H-M   'P 1'
#
loop_
_entity.id
_entity.type
_entity.pdbx_description
1 polymer ?
#
loop_
_entity_poly.entity_id
_entity_poly.type
_entity_poly.pdbx_seq_one_letter_code
_entity_poly.pdbx_strand_id
1 'polypeptide(L)' 'MKAGRARYYYGLGLPGVSAKIAMRRLPWQVAKKLLLCVFSVDKTGKVRQYLWKDLKKIQ' A
#
# COMPACT_ATOMS: atom_id res chain seq x y z
N MET A 1 -33.38 0.39 2.92
CA MET A 1 -32.01 0.25 3.49
C MET A 1 -31.01 0.67 2.41
N LYS A 2 -30.12 1.64 2.65
CA LYS A 2 -29.01 1.89 1.72
C LYS A 2 -28.13 0.64 1.74
N ALA A 3 -28.05 -0.09 0.64
CA ALA A 3 -27.13 -1.22 0.51
C ALA A 3 -25.73 -0.73 0.88
N GLY A 4 -25.16 -1.28 1.96
CA GLY A 4 -23.80 -0.96 2.36
C GLY A 4 -22.87 -1.31 1.21
N ARG A 5 -22.25 -0.31 0.58
CA ARG A 5 -21.27 -0.57 -0.50
C ARG A 5 -20.08 -1.27 0.12
N ALA A 6 -20.00 -2.59 -0.05
CA ALA A 6 -18.77 -3.34 0.22
C ALA A 6 -17.63 -2.67 -0.55
N ARG A 7 -16.51 -2.42 0.13
CA ARG A 7 -15.33 -1.81 -0.47
C ARG A 7 -14.30 -2.89 -0.72
N TYR A 8 -13.72 -2.88 -1.92
CA TYR A 8 -12.59 -3.74 -2.25
C TYR A 8 -11.32 -3.15 -1.66
N TYR A 9 -10.52 -3.99 -1.00
CA TYR A 9 -9.20 -3.65 -0.49
C TYR A 9 -8.15 -4.39 -1.31
N TYR A 10 -7.10 -3.70 -1.71
CA TYR A 10 -6.03 -4.28 -2.52
C TYR A 10 -4.72 -4.30 -1.73
N GLY A 11 -3.94 -5.36 -1.92
CA GLY A 11 -2.63 -5.53 -1.33
C GLY A 11 -1.57 -5.74 -2.41
N LEU A 12 -0.48 -4.99 -2.36
CA LEU A 12 0.68 -5.17 -3.24
C LEU A 12 1.84 -5.71 -2.41
N GLY A 13 2.10 -7.02 -2.54
CA GLY A 13 3.23 -7.69 -1.89
C GLY A 13 4.50 -7.56 -2.70
N LEU A 14 5.57 -7.06 -2.08
CA LEU A 14 6.85 -6.80 -2.73
C LEU A 14 8.04 -7.17 -1.83
N PRO A 15 9.16 -7.62 -2.40
CA PRO A 15 10.44 -7.64 -1.70
C PRO A 15 10.84 -6.23 -1.27
N GLY A 16 11.57 -6.10 -0.16
CA GLY A 16 11.88 -4.78 0.42
C GLY A 16 12.55 -3.78 -0.53
N VAL A 17 13.39 -4.25 -1.45
CA VAL A 17 13.97 -3.42 -2.53
C VAL A 17 12.90 -2.84 -3.46
N SER A 18 11.99 -3.69 -3.95
CA SER A 18 10.88 -3.28 -4.83
C SER A 18 9.84 -2.45 -4.10
N ALA A 19 9.56 -2.75 -2.83
CA ALA A 19 8.67 -1.96 -1.99
C ALA A 19 9.18 -0.52 -1.84
N LYS A 20 10.50 -0.33 -1.67
CA LYS A 20 11.12 0.99 -1.57
C LYS A 20 10.93 1.82 -2.85
N ILE A 21 10.95 1.17 -4.02
CA ILE A 21 10.64 1.80 -5.31
C ILE A 21 9.16 2.15 -5.37
N ALA A 22 8.27 1.22 -5.05
CA ALA A 22 6.83 1.42 -5.04
C ALA A 22 6.42 2.60 -4.14
N MET A 23 6.98 2.70 -2.93
CA MET A 23 6.70 3.81 -2.00
C MET A 23 7.05 5.19 -2.57
N ARG A 24 8.05 5.29 -3.45
CA ARG A 24 8.45 6.55 -4.08
C ARG A 24 7.63 6.87 -5.32
N ARG A 25 7.28 5.84 -6.10
CA ARG A 25 6.67 5.96 -7.43
C ARG A 25 5.15 5.91 -7.42
N LEU A 26 4.54 5.21 -6.48
CA LEU A 26 3.09 5.08 -6.37
C LEU A 26 2.50 6.38 -5.85
N PRO A 27 1.62 7.09 -6.57
CA PRO A 27 1.00 8.31 -6.06
C PRO A 27 0.08 8.00 -4.87
N TRP A 28 0.20 8.76 -3.78
CA TRP A 28 -0.61 8.51 -2.58
C TRP A 28 -2.13 8.66 -2.82
N GLN A 29 -2.53 9.50 -3.79
CA GLN A 29 -3.93 9.69 -4.18
C GLN A 29 -4.51 8.42 -4.80
N VAL A 30 -3.74 7.73 -5.64
CA VAL A 30 -4.13 6.46 -6.26
C VAL A 30 -4.27 5.38 -5.19
N ALA A 31 -3.28 5.29 -4.28
CA ALA A 31 -3.34 4.34 -3.18
C ALA A 31 -4.57 4.56 -2.28
N LYS A 32 -4.91 5.83 -2.01
CA LYS A 32 -6.11 6.19 -1.24
C LYS A 32 -7.41 5.81 -1.97
N LYS A 33 -7.52 6.12 -3.27
CA LYS A 33 -8.72 5.84 -4.07
C LYS A 33 -8.99 4.35 -4.21
N LEU A 34 -7.93 3.56 -4.36
CA LEU A 34 -8.01 2.11 -4.49
C LEU A 34 -8.02 1.37 -3.15
N LEU A 35 -7.87 2.04 -2.01
CA LEU A 35 -7.67 1.37 -0.71
C LEU A 35 -6.51 0.36 -0.77
N LEU A 36 -5.43 0.75 -1.46
CA LEU A 36 -4.26 -0.07 -1.71
C LEU A 36 -3.27 0.03 -0.54
N CYS A 37 -2.84 -1.12 -0.04
CA CYS A 37 -1.75 -1.26 0.92
C CYS A 37 -0.53 -1.90 0.25
N VAL A 38 0.68 -1.44 0.59
CA VAL A 38 1.92 -2.08 0.14
C VAL A 38 2.49 -2.91 1.27
N PHE A 39 2.80 -4.16 1.01
CA PHE A 39 3.46 -5.07 1.94
C PHE A 39 4.89 -5.30 1.49
N SER A 40 5.85 -4.99 2.35
CA SER A 40 7.27 -5.22 2.13
C SER A 40 7.71 -6.43 2.95
N VAL A 41 8.36 -7.39 2.31
CA VAL A 41 9.02 -8.51 3.00
C VAL A 41 10.53 -8.31 2.94
N ASP A 42 11.18 -8.34 4.10
CA ASP A 42 12.64 -8.31 4.17
C ASP A 42 13.26 -9.71 4.08
N LYS A 43 14.60 -9.79 4.10
CA LYS A 43 15.32 -11.06 3.97
C LYS A 43 15.13 -12.01 5.15
N THR A 44 14.66 -11.52 6.30
CA THR A 44 14.37 -12.34 7.48
C THR A 44 12.91 -12.81 7.51
N GLY A 45 12.13 -12.46 6.48
CA GLY A 45 10.71 -12.78 6.39
C GLY A 45 9.81 -11.82 7.17
N LYS A 46 10.36 -10.74 7.73
CA LYS A 46 9.55 -9.75 8.45
C LYS A 46 8.75 -8.90 7.45
N VAL A 47 7.45 -8.85 7.68
CA VAL A 47 6.51 -8.08 6.86
C VAL A 47 6.30 -6.69 7.47
N ARG A 48 6.35 -5.66 6.62
CA ARG A 48 5.93 -4.30 6.96
C ARG A 48 4.80 -3.87 6.04
N GLN A 49 3.75 -3.30 6.61
CA GLN A 49 2.64 -2.72 5.87
C GLN A 49 2.82 -1.21 5.75
N TYR A 50 2.57 -0.68 4.56
CA TYR A 50 2.53 0.75 4.27
C TYR A 50 1.15 1.15 3.76
N LEU A 51 0.58 2.18 4.37
CA LEU A 51 -0.70 2.76 4.00
C LEU A 51 -0.48 3.98 3.10
N TRP A 52 -1.53 4.44 2.41
CA TRP A 52 -1.49 5.68 1.62
C TRP A 52 -0.98 6.90 2.42
N LYS A 53 -1.17 6.91 3.75
CA LYS A 53 -0.64 7.96 4.65
C LYS A 53 0.87 7.97 4.71
N ASP A 54 1.49 6.80 4.60
CA ASP A 54 2.96 6.66 4.62
C ASP A 54 3.55 7.11 3.29
N LEU A 55 2.86 6.83 2.17
CA LEU A 55 3.22 7.37 0.86
C LEU A 55 3.14 8.89 0.84
N LYS A 56 2.08 9.46 1.44
CA LYS A 56 1.90 10.91 1.57
C LYS A 56 2.98 11.59 2.42
N LYS A 57 3.67 10.88 3.32
CA LYS A 57 4.77 11.45 4.11
C LYS A 57 6.09 11.52 3.32
N ILE A 58 6.21 10.71 2.27
CA ILE A 58 7.43 10.57 1.46
C ILE A 58 7.37 11.50 0.23
N GLN A 59 6.17 11.83 -0.25
CA GLN A 59 5.88 12.69 -1.40
C GLN A 59 5.35 14.05 -0.94
#